data_AF-A0A9E3U9D8-F1
#
_entry.id   AF-A0A9E3U9D8-F1
#
_cell.length_a   1.000
_cell.length_b   1.000
_cell.length_c   1.000
_cell.angle_alpha   90.00
_cell.angle_beta   90.00
_cell.angle_gamma   90.00
#
_symmetry.space_group_name_H-M   'P 1'
#
loop_
_entity.id
_entity.type
_entity.pdbx_description
1 polymer ?
#
loop_
_entity_poly.entity_id
_entity_poly.type
_entity_poly.pdbx_seq_one_letter_code
_entity_poly.pdbx_strand_id
1 'polypeptide(L)'
;MTMDAYAPSIDPKTYVLGKLVSALAEDAMFGLASGGGTPVLEGLGKRRGEAYSAILGGHRLNTMTGELDNWIVELTRAIAPIHPPAWMPMAEVIREKVTLEVGARGLRSLFSSKPSDKDVQRVKRLGTLAVRVLRAVFVADGELDQEERRTLAGLIASLGLPDADGQALFGEQPVPIEQLDVYGEIEPAVAKALLRGAWLGAAWDQIDPREEHVVRTLANKLAFPAMELEVLRSEAIQRVDMRRTAGLATVDAIRFVLSDRMPGHGVSLAANAGALMLPRRYRDEALAQVGHGAKVLLAKRYAALGTDERNTVLGMAWAAALYEDPSIARKALLRARHDRVAQDLGEDGAKSRHAIEEWMAEVLAPAAFPMGGAD
;
A
#
# COMPACT_ATOMS: atom_id res chain seq x y z
N MET A 1 -2.11 -25.87 36.21
CA MET A 1 -1.50 -25.28 34.99
C MET A 1 -0.03 -25.64 35.00
N THR A 2 0.30 -26.79 34.42
CA THR A 2 1.68 -27.17 34.15
C THR A 2 2.15 -26.34 32.95
N MET A 3 2.98 -25.33 33.18
CA MET A 3 3.79 -24.76 32.10
C MET A 3 4.60 -25.90 31.48
N ASP A 4 4.46 -26.07 30.18
CA ASP A 4 5.15 -27.10 29.42
C ASP A 4 6.65 -26.79 29.44
N ALA A 5 7.39 -27.44 30.34
CA ALA A 5 8.81 -27.21 30.59
C ALA A 5 9.74 -27.63 29.42
N TYR A 6 9.14 -28.08 28.31
CA TYR A 6 9.83 -28.60 27.13
C TYR A 6 9.55 -27.81 25.84
N ALA A 7 8.92 -26.64 25.91
CA ALA A 7 8.96 -25.75 24.75
C ALA A 7 10.43 -25.33 24.55
N PRO A 8 11.10 -25.72 23.45
CA PRO A 8 12.47 -25.29 23.20
C PRO A 8 12.48 -23.77 23.23
N SER A 9 13.31 -23.19 24.10
CA SER A 9 13.55 -21.76 24.09
C SER A 9 14.04 -21.41 22.70
N ILE A 10 13.22 -20.73 21.91
CA ILE A 10 13.64 -20.20 20.62
C ILE A 10 14.82 -19.28 20.91
N ASP A 11 15.99 -19.60 20.35
CA ASP A 11 17.16 -18.77 20.59
C ASP A 11 16.89 -17.35 20.08
N PRO A 12 17.50 -16.32 20.68
CA PRO A 12 17.20 -14.93 20.32
C PRO A 12 17.39 -14.61 18.83
N LYS A 13 18.32 -15.29 18.14
CA LYS A 13 18.60 -15.06 16.72
C LYS A 13 17.44 -15.60 15.87
N THR A 14 16.98 -16.82 16.15
CA THR A 14 15.79 -17.40 15.48
C THR A 14 14.53 -16.58 15.74
N TYR A 15 14.34 -16.07 16.97
CA TYR A 15 13.19 -15.22 17.30
C TYR A 15 13.16 -13.92 16.49
N VAL A 16 14.30 -13.27 16.35
CA VAL A 16 14.45 -12.02 15.59
C VAL A 16 14.31 -12.25 14.08
N LEU A 17 14.81 -13.37 13.56
CA LEU A 17 14.54 -13.78 12.18
C LEU A 17 13.04 -13.99 11.92
N GLY A 18 12.33 -14.65 12.84
CA GLY A 18 10.88 -14.80 12.75
C GLY A 18 10.15 -13.45 12.65
N LYS A 19 10.57 -12.45 13.45
CA LYS A 19 10.02 -11.08 13.34
C LYS A 19 10.29 -10.45 11.98
N LEU A 20 11.49 -10.65 11.43
CA LEU A 20 11.82 -10.15 10.10
C LEU A 20 10.97 -10.83 9.03
N VAL A 21 10.74 -12.15 9.12
CA VAL A 21 9.84 -12.87 8.20
C VAL A 21 8.42 -12.28 8.26
N SER A 22 7.88 -12.03 9.45
CA SER A 22 6.57 -11.39 9.60
C SER A 22 6.51 -10.00 8.95
N ALA A 23 7.54 -9.18 9.17
CA ALA A 23 7.62 -7.85 8.55
C ALA A 23 7.72 -7.92 7.01
N LEU A 24 8.52 -8.85 6.48
CA LEU A 24 8.63 -9.08 5.03
C LEU A 24 7.30 -9.54 4.43
N ALA A 25 6.55 -10.40 5.12
CA ALA A 25 5.23 -10.84 4.68
C ALA A 25 4.25 -9.65 4.58
N GLU A 26 4.21 -8.80 5.60
CA GLU A 26 3.39 -7.59 5.58
C GLU A 26 3.82 -6.63 4.46
N ASP A 27 5.12 -6.33 4.36
CA ASP A 27 5.66 -5.42 3.34
C ASP A 27 5.42 -5.95 1.91
N ALA A 28 5.47 -7.28 1.70
CA ALA A 28 5.09 -7.90 0.43
C ALA A 28 3.60 -7.70 0.12
N MET A 29 2.72 -7.87 1.10
CA MET A 29 1.29 -7.63 0.92
C MET A 29 1.03 -6.17 0.51
N PHE A 30 1.71 -5.21 1.14
CA PHE A 30 1.61 -3.80 0.74
C PHE A 30 2.16 -3.55 -0.68
N GLY A 31 3.36 -4.06 -0.97
CA GLY A 31 4.03 -3.89 -2.25
C GLY A 31 3.18 -4.40 -3.41
N LEU A 32 2.58 -5.57 -3.27
CA LEU A 32 1.63 -6.14 -4.23
C LEU A 32 0.34 -5.32 -4.32
N ALA A 33 -0.24 -4.92 -3.17
CA ALA A 33 -1.46 -4.11 -3.15
C ALA A 33 -1.29 -2.73 -3.83
N SER A 34 -0.06 -2.24 -3.92
CA SER A 34 0.30 -1.00 -4.63
C SER A 34 0.06 -1.07 -6.15
N GLY A 35 -0.09 -2.28 -6.72
CA GLY A 35 -0.42 -2.51 -8.13
C GLY A 35 0.78 -2.61 -9.08
N GLY A 36 2.03 -2.56 -8.58
CA GLY A 36 3.23 -2.69 -9.43
C GLY A 36 3.75 -4.12 -9.60
N GLY A 37 3.03 -5.12 -9.07
CA GLY A 37 3.41 -6.53 -9.13
C GLY A 37 4.64 -6.88 -8.29
N THR A 38 5.20 -8.06 -8.52
CA THR A 38 6.38 -8.56 -7.79
C THR A 38 7.67 -7.75 -8.00
N PRO A 39 7.93 -7.08 -9.15
CA PRO A 39 9.16 -6.30 -9.32
C PRO A 39 9.31 -5.13 -8.34
N VAL A 40 8.21 -4.64 -7.76
CA VAL A 40 8.23 -3.58 -6.74
C VAL A 40 8.94 -4.04 -5.46
N LEU A 41 8.90 -5.33 -5.14
CA LEU A 41 9.40 -5.86 -3.87
C LEU A 41 10.91 -5.68 -3.73
N GLU A 42 11.68 -5.83 -4.80
CA GLU A 42 13.13 -5.61 -4.79
C GLU A 42 13.46 -4.16 -4.38
N GLY A 43 12.80 -3.19 -5.02
CA GLY A 43 12.97 -1.78 -4.69
C GLY A 43 12.54 -1.47 -3.25
N LEU A 44 11.41 -2.03 -2.83
CA LEU A 44 10.89 -1.84 -1.48
C LEU A 44 11.87 -2.42 -0.44
N GLY A 45 12.38 -3.62 -0.67
CA GLY A 45 13.34 -4.27 0.21
C GLY A 45 14.62 -3.46 0.39
N LYS A 46 15.15 -2.86 -0.69
CA LYS A 46 16.31 -1.95 -0.61
C LYS A 46 16.01 -0.70 0.22
N ARG A 47 14.85 -0.06 0.01
CA ARG A 47 14.47 1.15 0.75
C ARG A 47 14.10 0.87 2.22
N ARG A 48 13.69 -0.35 2.53
CA ARG A 48 13.37 -0.83 3.88
C ARG A 48 14.56 -1.47 4.60
N GLY A 49 15.75 -1.50 3.99
CA GLY A 49 16.92 -2.19 4.55
C GLY A 49 17.31 -1.71 5.95
N GLU A 50 17.24 -0.41 6.24
CA GLU A 50 17.50 0.13 7.58
C GLU A 50 16.48 -0.36 8.61
N ALA A 51 15.20 -0.39 8.24
CA ALA A 51 14.13 -0.95 9.07
C ALA A 51 14.38 -2.45 9.35
N TYR A 52 14.70 -3.24 8.33
CA TYR A 52 15.03 -4.65 8.52
C TYR A 52 16.24 -4.85 9.43
N SER A 53 17.26 -3.99 9.30
CA SER A 53 18.43 -3.98 10.16
C SER A 53 18.08 -3.61 11.60
N ALA A 54 17.13 -2.68 11.80
CA ALA A 54 16.63 -2.31 13.12
C ALA A 54 15.89 -3.47 13.80
N ILE A 55 15.08 -4.24 13.05
CA ILE A 55 14.45 -5.47 13.58
C ILE A 55 15.53 -6.44 14.05
N LEU A 56 16.59 -6.64 13.25
CA LEU A 56 17.73 -7.50 13.61
C LEU A 56 18.45 -7.01 14.88
N GLY A 57 18.51 -5.70 15.08
CA GLY A 57 18.99 -5.05 16.31
C GLY A 57 18.03 -5.14 17.51
N GLY A 58 16.89 -5.80 17.36
CA GLY A 58 15.88 -5.96 18.42
C GLY A 58 14.90 -4.80 18.55
N HIS A 59 14.94 -3.81 17.65
CA HIS A 59 14.01 -2.69 17.66
C HIS A 59 12.62 -3.12 17.16
N ARG A 60 11.59 -2.49 17.72
CA ARG A 60 10.21 -2.61 17.25
C ARG A 60 9.95 -1.60 16.15
N LEU A 61 9.27 -2.03 15.09
CA LEU A 61 8.78 -1.16 14.02
C LEU A 61 7.25 -1.14 14.01
N ASN A 62 6.69 -0.19 13.26
CA ASN A 62 5.29 -0.23 12.89
C ASN A 62 5.04 -1.45 12.00
N THR A 63 3.93 -2.14 12.24
CA THR A 63 3.53 -3.34 11.50
C THR A 63 2.09 -3.20 11.01
N MET A 64 1.74 -3.93 9.96
CA MET A 64 0.36 -4.01 9.48
C MET A 64 -0.58 -4.49 10.59
N THR A 65 -0.12 -5.43 11.41
CA THR A 65 -0.92 -6.05 12.47
C THR A 65 -0.93 -5.28 13.80
N GLY A 66 0.00 -4.36 14.04
CA GLY A 66 0.09 -3.55 15.26
C GLY A 66 -0.27 -2.08 15.08
N GLU A 67 0.30 -1.42 14.07
CA GLU A 67 0.25 0.04 13.87
C GLU A 67 -0.13 0.37 12.42
N LEU A 68 -1.27 -0.19 11.95
CA LEU A 68 -1.68 -0.19 10.54
C LEU A 68 -1.52 1.17 9.85
N ASP A 69 -1.99 2.26 10.47
CA ASP A 69 -1.95 3.58 9.84
C ASP A 69 -0.52 4.12 9.68
N ASN A 70 0.30 4.03 10.73
CA ASN A 70 1.70 4.46 10.68
C ASN A 70 2.50 3.61 9.70
N TRP A 71 2.26 2.29 9.69
CA TRP A 71 2.88 1.35 8.77
C TRP A 71 2.50 1.66 7.31
N ILE A 72 1.23 1.96 7.02
CA ILE A 72 0.80 2.39 5.68
C ILE A 72 1.52 3.67 5.25
N VAL A 73 1.60 4.69 6.11
CA VAL A 73 2.29 5.96 5.78
C VAL A 73 3.77 5.69 5.48
N GLU A 74 4.43 4.90 6.33
CA GLU A 74 5.84 4.51 6.19
C GLU A 74 6.11 3.79 4.87
N LEU A 75 5.30 2.79 4.53
CA LEU A 75 5.48 2.05 3.27
C LEU A 75 5.07 2.86 2.04
N THR A 76 4.10 3.77 2.16
CA THR A 76 3.72 4.67 1.06
C THR A 76 4.90 5.57 0.70
N ARG A 77 5.59 6.13 1.70
CA ARG A 77 6.86 6.86 1.49
C ARG A 77 7.94 5.98 0.89
N ALA A 78 8.10 4.77 1.40
CA ALA A 78 9.14 3.85 0.91
C ALA A 78 8.94 3.48 -0.56
N ILE A 79 7.69 3.29 -1.00
CA ILE A 79 7.37 2.82 -2.35
C ILE A 79 7.21 3.96 -3.37
N ALA A 80 6.91 5.18 -2.93
CA ALA A 80 6.68 6.36 -3.77
C ALA A 80 7.67 6.55 -4.93
N PRO A 81 9.00 6.45 -4.77
CA PRO A 81 9.92 6.61 -5.90
C PRO A 81 9.98 5.40 -6.84
N ILE A 82 9.53 4.22 -6.39
CA ILE A 82 9.54 2.97 -7.15
C ILE A 82 8.27 2.88 -7.98
N HIS A 83 7.14 2.91 -7.28
CA HIS A 83 5.82 2.75 -7.83
C HIS A 83 4.80 3.33 -6.82
N PRO A 84 4.42 4.61 -6.93
CA PRO A 84 3.40 5.22 -6.07
C PRO A 84 2.14 4.34 -6.02
N PRO A 85 1.56 4.08 -4.83
CA PRO A 85 0.47 3.13 -4.72
C PRO A 85 -0.70 3.51 -5.62
N ALA A 86 -1.12 2.57 -6.47
CA ALA A 86 -2.16 2.80 -7.46
C ALA A 86 -3.52 3.17 -6.85
N TRP A 87 -3.73 2.89 -5.57
CA TRP A 87 -4.94 3.21 -4.84
C TRP A 87 -4.88 4.56 -4.13
N MET A 88 -3.69 5.14 -3.95
CA MET A 88 -3.54 6.41 -3.26
C MET A 88 -3.95 7.55 -4.20
N PRO A 89 -4.94 8.39 -3.83
CA PRO A 89 -5.20 9.64 -4.54
C PRO A 89 -3.92 10.47 -4.70
N MET A 90 -3.77 11.17 -5.83
CA MET A 90 -2.57 11.95 -6.19
C MET A 90 -1.28 11.13 -6.43
N ALA A 91 -1.33 9.79 -6.44
CA ALA A 91 -0.15 8.97 -6.78
C ALA A 91 0.46 9.32 -8.15
N GLU A 92 -0.35 9.71 -9.13
CA GLU A 92 0.13 10.14 -10.46
C GLU A 92 0.93 11.46 -10.39
N VAL A 93 0.64 12.34 -9.42
CA VAL A 93 1.44 13.57 -9.21
C VAL A 93 2.88 13.21 -8.80
N ILE A 94 3.03 12.17 -7.97
CA ILE A 94 4.34 11.62 -7.62
C ILE A 94 5.03 11.00 -8.85
N ARG A 95 4.27 10.32 -9.74
CA ARG A 95 4.80 9.77 -11.01
C ARG A 95 5.31 10.86 -11.96
N GLU A 96 4.67 12.03 -11.95
CA GLU A 96 5.13 13.24 -12.65
C GLU A 96 6.32 13.93 -11.96
N LYS A 97 7.04 13.19 -11.09
CA LYS A 97 8.27 13.61 -10.41
C LYS A 97 8.08 14.80 -9.48
N VAL A 98 6.87 14.99 -8.95
CA VAL A 98 6.61 15.95 -7.87
C VAL A 98 6.90 15.28 -6.53
N THR A 99 8.17 14.96 -6.31
CA THR A 99 8.69 14.37 -5.08
C THR A 99 10.20 14.52 -5.01
N LEU A 100 10.73 14.68 -3.80
CA LEU A 100 12.17 14.70 -3.52
C LEU A 100 12.74 13.29 -3.30
N GLU A 101 11.87 12.28 -3.14
CA GLU A 101 12.27 10.88 -2.93
C GLU A 101 12.95 10.26 -4.17
N VAL A 102 12.76 10.86 -5.35
CA VAL A 102 13.40 10.44 -6.62
C VAL A 102 14.86 10.88 -6.71
N GLY A 103 15.26 11.91 -5.94
CA GLY A 103 16.64 12.45 -5.94
C GLY A 103 17.72 11.44 -5.55
N ALA A 104 17.33 10.30 -4.99
CA ALA A 104 18.23 9.21 -4.59
C ALA A 104 18.50 8.16 -5.69
N ARG A 105 18.42 8.50 -6.99
CA ARG A 105 18.71 7.57 -8.11
C ARG A 105 19.97 7.91 -8.90
N GLY A 106 20.84 6.91 -9.08
CA GLY A 106 21.95 6.88 -10.05
C GLY A 106 23.32 7.26 -9.49
N LEU A 107 24.39 7.06 -10.28
CA LEU A 107 25.79 7.35 -9.93
C LEU A 107 26.04 8.79 -9.42
N ARG A 108 25.17 9.76 -9.72
CA ARG A 108 25.27 11.15 -9.19
C ARG A 108 24.80 11.31 -7.75
N SER A 109 23.94 10.41 -7.24
CA SER A 109 23.56 10.37 -5.82
C SER A 109 24.75 10.05 -4.91
N LEU A 110 25.84 9.50 -5.48
CA LEU A 110 27.12 9.28 -4.80
C LEU A 110 27.95 10.57 -4.63
N PHE A 111 27.63 11.65 -5.36
CA PHE A 111 28.41 12.91 -5.37
C PHE A 111 27.65 14.12 -4.83
N SER A 112 26.31 14.12 -4.84
CA SER A 112 25.48 15.05 -4.07
C SER A 112 24.11 14.44 -3.81
N SER A 113 23.76 14.24 -2.54
CA SER A 113 22.46 13.75 -2.07
C SER A 113 21.43 14.85 -1.86
N LYS A 114 21.83 16.13 -2.00
CA LYS A 114 20.93 17.27 -1.76
C LYS A 114 20.13 17.58 -3.02
N PRO A 115 18.78 17.59 -2.97
CA PRO A 115 17.96 18.04 -4.09
C PRO A 115 18.27 19.50 -4.42
N SER A 116 18.10 19.89 -5.70
CA SER A 116 18.32 21.27 -6.10
C SER A 116 17.26 22.20 -5.50
N ASP A 117 17.59 23.47 -5.25
CA ASP A 117 16.61 24.45 -4.76
C ASP A 117 15.39 24.55 -5.69
N LYS A 118 15.62 24.39 -7.00
CA LYS A 118 14.55 24.36 -8.01
C LYS A 118 13.60 23.18 -7.81
N ASP A 119 14.13 21.99 -7.53
CA ASP A 119 13.31 20.80 -7.27
C ASP A 119 12.55 20.94 -5.95
N VAL A 120 13.20 21.46 -4.91
CA VAL A 120 12.56 21.75 -3.63
C VAL A 120 11.40 22.73 -3.81
N GLN A 121 11.60 23.84 -4.52
CA GLN A 121 10.54 24.82 -4.78
C GLN A 121 9.43 24.23 -5.65
N ARG A 122 9.75 23.39 -6.64
CA ARG A 122 8.76 22.68 -7.45
C ARG A 122 7.88 21.79 -6.58
N VAL A 123 8.46 20.97 -5.70
CA VAL A 123 7.72 20.07 -4.81
C VAL A 123 6.93 20.86 -3.77
N LYS A 124 7.51 21.91 -3.18
CA LYS A 124 6.77 22.80 -2.26
C LYS A 124 5.57 23.44 -2.93
N ARG A 125 5.68 23.88 -4.19
CA ARG A 125 4.57 24.49 -4.93
C ARG A 125 3.51 23.46 -5.34
N LEU A 126 3.91 22.44 -6.10
CA LEU A 126 2.98 21.49 -6.72
C LEU A 126 2.50 20.40 -5.74
N GLY A 127 3.36 19.94 -4.84
CA GLY A 127 3.03 18.95 -3.81
C GLY A 127 2.06 19.51 -2.77
N THR A 128 2.30 20.73 -2.30
CA THR A 128 1.35 21.44 -1.41
C THR A 128 0.00 21.64 -2.09
N LEU A 129 -0.02 22.03 -3.37
CA LEU A 129 -1.26 22.13 -4.15
C LEU A 129 -1.99 20.79 -4.20
N ALA A 130 -1.30 19.68 -4.49
CA ALA A 130 -1.90 18.35 -4.53
C ALA A 130 -2.53 17.95 -3.19
N VAL A 131 -1.84 18.21 -2.08
CA VAL A 131 -2.33 17.94 -0.72
C VAL A 131 -3.55 18.81 -0.40
N ARG A 132 -3.52 20.11 -0.70
CA ARG A 132 -4.64 21.02 -0.46
C ARG A 132 -5.86 20.68 -1.31
N VAL A 133 -5.68 20.31 -2.58
CA VAL A 133 -6.75 19.82 -3.45
C VAL A 133 -7.38 18.57 -2.86
N LEU A 134 -6.56 17.57 -2.50
CA LEU A 134 -7.08 16.32 -1.96
C LEU A 134 -7.82 16.55 -0.63
N ARG A 135 -7.28 17.41 0.24
CA ARG A 135 -7.95 17.82 1.48
C ARG A 135 -9.28 18.51 1.20
N ALA A 136 -9.34 19.41 0.21
CA ALA A 136 -10.57 20.09 -0.18
C ALA A 136 -11.64 19.13 -0.69
N VAL A 137 -11.24 18.05 -1.39
CA VAL A 137 -12.16 16.97 -1.77
C VAL A 137 -12.70 16.26 -0.51
N PHE A 138 -11.82 15.74 0.33
CA PHE A 138 -12.22 14.99 1.53
C PHE A 138 -13.05 15.79 2.55
N VAL A 139 -12.87 17.12 2.64
CA VAL A 139 -13.71 17.93 3.54
C VAL A 139 -14.98 18.48 2.89
N ALA A 140 -15.20 18.18 1.60
CA ALA A 140 -16.35 18.71 0.89
C ALA A 140 -17.66 18.15 1.45
N ASP A 141 -17.63 16.92 1.96
CA ASP A 141 -18.81 16.21 2.45
C ASP A 141 -18.90 16.12 3.99
N GLY A 142 -17.80 16.37 4.71
CA GLY A 142 -17.75 16.36 6.18
C GLY A 142 -16.39 16.71 6.78
N GLU A 143 -16.17 16.32 8.05
CA GLU A 143 -14.85 16.38 8.66
C GLU A 143 -14.00 15.18 8.21
N LEU A 144 -12.68 15.40 8.07
CA LEU A 144 -11.75 14.33 7.72
C LEU A 144 -11.88 13.15 8.69
N ASP A 145 -12.04 11.93 8.20
CA ASP A 145 -11.94 10.75 9.05
C ASP A 145 -10.48 10.27 9.22
N GLN A 146 -10.30 9.14 9.89
CA GLN A 146 -8.99 8.55 10.16
C GLN A 146 -8.26 8.08 8.89
N GLU A 147 -8.97 7.48 7.93
CA GLU A 147 -8.41 6.97 6.69
C GLU A 147 -8.01 8.10 5.73
N GLU A 148 -8.81 9.15 5.64
CA GLU A 148 -8.49 10.34 4.87
C GLU A 148 -7.27 11.07 5.44
N ARG A 149 -7.20 11.20 6.77
CA ARG A 149 -6.00 11.71 7.46
C ARG A 149 -4.77 10.87 7.17
N ARG A 150 -4.89 9.53 7.24
CA ARG A 150 -3.81 8.61 6.87
C ARG A 150 -3.39 8.78 5.40
N THR A 151 -4.36 8.96 4.50
CA THR A 151 -4.11 9.13 3.07
C THR A 151 -3.37 10.42 2.78
N LEU A 152 -3.77 11.53 3.44
CA LEU A 152 -3.04 12.80 3.40
C LEU A 152 -1.62 12.65 3.97
N ALA A 153 -1.45 11.96 5.11
CA ALA A 153 -0.14 11.70 5.70
C ALA A 153 0.76 10.89 4.75
N GLY A 154 0.23 9.86 4.09
CA GLY A 154 0.94 9.06 3.09
C GLY A 154 1.36 9.86 1.87
N LEU A 155 0.47 10.72 1.35
CA LEU A 155 0.78 11.63 0.25
C LEU A 155 1.90 12.61 0.65
N ILE A 156 1.78 13.26 1.81
CA ILE A 156 2.79 14.22 2.31
C ILE A 156 4.13 13.53 2.50
N ALA A 157 4.15 12.35 3.12
CA ALA A 157 5.38 11.57 3.31
C ALA A 157 6.02 11.20 1.95
N SER A 158 5.21 10.93 0.93
CA SER A 158 5.68 10.63 -0.43
C SER A 158 6.31 11.82 -1.15
N LEU A 159 6.07 13.06 -0.70
CA LEU A 159 6.71 14.24 -1.28
C LEU A 159 8.20 14.34 -0.91
N GLY A 160 8.64 13.66 0.15
CA GLY A 160 10.03 13.72 0.63
C GLY A 160 10.45 15.10 1.16
N LEU A 161 9.48 15.91 1.61
CA LEU A 161 9.76 17.20 2.24
C LEU A 161 10.48 17.00 3.59
N PRO A 162 11.26 17.98 4.06
CA PRO A 162 11.77 17.98 5.43
C PRO A 162 10.65 17.80 6.45
N ASP A 163 10.91 17.09 7.56
CA ASP A 163 9.87 16.73 8.54
C ASP A 163 9.08 17.93 9.06
N ALA A 164 9.75 19.07 9.31
CA ALA A 164 9.09 20.29 9.76
C ALA A 164 8.11 20.87 8.70
N ASP A 165 8.50 20.84 7.42
CA ASP A 165 7.64 21.28 6.31
C ASP A 165 6.45 20.32 6.14
N GLY A 166 6.71 19.01 6.23
CA GLY A 166 5.67 17.97 6.15
C GLY A 166 4.65 18.07 7.28
N GLN A 167 5.11 18.26 8.53
CA GLN A 167 4.24 18.45 9.69
C GLN A 167 3.41 19.72 9.60
N ALA A 168 4.02 20.83 9.16
CA ALA A 168 3.31 22.09 8.93
C ALA A 168 2.21 21.92 7.87
N LEU A 169 2.51 21.24 6.76
CA LEU A 169 1.55 20.94 5.71
C LEU A 169 0.43 19.99 6.18
N PHE A 170 0.74 19.00 7.03
CA PHE A 170 -0.25 18.08 7.58
C PHE A 170 -1.25 18.80 8.50
N GLY A 171 -0.75 19.71 9.36
CA GLY A 171 -1.57 20.49 10.28
C GLY A 171 -2.29 21.69 9.66
N GLU A 172 -2.11 21.95 8.37
CA GLU A 172 -2.76 23.05 7.68
C GLU A 172 -4.29 22.86 7.62
N GLN A 173 -5.03 23.93 7.93
CA GLN A 173 -6.49 23.92 7.84
C GLN A 173 -6.98 23.76 6.39
N PRO A 174 -8.13 23.12 6.17
CA PRO A 174 -8.71 23.03 4.83
C PRO A 174 -8.96 24.41 4.23
N VAL A 175 -8.59 24.58 2.96
CA VAL A 175 -8.86 25.80 2.18
C VAL A 175 -10.00 25.49 1.20
N PRO A 176 -11.11 26.25 1.22
CA PRO A 176 -12.18 26.08 0.23
C PRO A 176 -11.65 26.18 -1.19
N ILE A 177 -12.16 25.36 -2.10
CA ILE A 177 -11.62 25.28 -3.46
C ILE A 177 -11.70 26.62 -4.21
N GLU A 178 -12.73 27.42 -3.95
CA GLU A 178 -12.91 28.75 -4.54
C GLU A 178 -11.76 29.69 -4.16
N GLN A 179 -11.27 29.58 -2.92
CA GLN A 179 -10.19 30.37 -2.35
C GLN A 179 -8.81 29.76 -2.60
N LEU A 180 -8.75 28.52 -3.09
CA LEU A 180 -7.49 27.86 -3.41
C LEU A 180 -6.87 28.51 -4.66
N ASP A 181 -5.71 29.12 -4.47
CA ASP A 181 -4.94 29.72 -5.54
C ASP A 181 -4.09 28.69 -6.29
N VAL A 182 -4.11 28.80 -7.62
CA VAL A 182 -3.25 28.04 -8.52
C VAL A 182 -2.19 29.00 -9.07
N TYR A 183 -0.98 28.94 -8.49
CA TYR A 183 0.08 29.90 -8.82
C TYR A 183 0.99 29.42 -9.95
N GLY A 184 1.10 30.27 -10.98
CA GLY A 184 1.97 30.07 -12.12
C GLY A 184 1.49 28.97 -13.08
N GLU A 185 2.29 28.71 -14.11
CA GLU A 185 1.99 27.65 -15.06
C GLU A 185 2.24 26.27 -14.44
N ILE A 186 1.27 25.38 -14.65
CA ILE A 186 1.32 23.97 -14.28
C ILE A 186 1.47 23.16 -15.56
N GLU A 187 2.41 22.19 -15.57
CA GLU A 187 2.54 21.33 -16.75
C GLU A 187 1.25 20.54 -17.00
N PRO A 188 0.81 20.38 -18.26
CA PRO A 188 -0.43 19.67 -18.57
C PRO A 188 -0.52 18.26 -17.95
N ALA A 189 0.61 17.55 -17.87
CA ALA A 189 0.68 16.23 -17.23
C ALA A 189 0.37 16.30 -15.72
N VAL A 190 0.90 17.29 -15.01
CA VAL A 190 0.63 17.51 -13.58
C VAL A 190 -0.81 17.96 -13.36
N ALA A 191 -1.35 18.84 -14.21
CA ALA A 191 -2.75 19.26 -14.14
C ALA A 191 -3.70 18.06 -14.31
N LYS A 192 -3.42 17.19 -15.30
CA LYS A 192 -4.16 15.93 -15.50
C LYS A 192 -4.03 15.00 -14.29
N ALA A 193 -2.83 14.86 -13.72
CA ALA A 193 -2.58 14.04 -12.54
C ALA A 193 -3.32 14.54 -11.29
N LEU A 194 -3.39 15.86 -11.08
CA LEU A 194 -4.16 16.48 -10.00
C LEU A 194 -5.65 16.16 -10.12
N LEU A 195 -6.23 16.35 -11.32
CA LEU A 195 -7.66 16.08 -11.55
C LEU A 195 -7.99 14.60 -11.44
N ARG A 196 -7.13 13.72 -11.97
CA ARG A 196 -7.30 12.27 -11.81
C ARG A 196 -7.22 11.86 -10.33
N GLY A 197 -6.28 12.43 -9.58
CA GLY A 197 -6.15 12.20 -8.15
C GLY A 197 -7.35 12.70 -7.35
N ALA A 198 -7.88 13.86 -7.71
CA ALA A 198 -9.07 14.43 -7.07
C ALA A 198 -10.32 13.57 -7.32
N TRP A 199 -10.54 13.11 -8.55
CA TRP A 199 -11.60 12.15 -8.86
C TRP A 199 -11.43 10.82 -8.16
N LEU A 200 -10.19 10.31 -8.05
CA LEU A 200 -9.93 9.06 -7.32
C LEU A 200 -10.22 9.20 -5.82
N GLY A 201 -9.93 10.37 -5.23
CA GLY A 201 -10.32 10.70 -3.86
C GLY A 201 -11.83 10.60 -3.66
N ALA A 202 -12.58 11.36 -4.47
CA ALA A 202 -14.06 11.39 -4.41
C ALA A 202 -14.72 10.04 -4.74
N ALA A 203 -14.11 9.22 -5.59
CA ALA A 203 -14.70 7.95 -6.01
C ALA A 203 -14.51 6.81 -4.99
N TRP A 204 -13.68 6.99 -3.95
CA TRP A 204 -13.23 5.90 -3.10
C TRP A 204 -14.32 5.30 -2.20
N ASP A 205 -15.26 6.11 -1.73
CA ASP A 205 -16.51 5.71 -1.09
C ASP A 205 -17.73 6.00 -1.96
N GLN A 206 -18.01 7.22 -2.37
CA GLN A 206 -19.07 7.52 -3.33
C GLN A 206 -18.99 8.99 -3.68
N ILE A 207 -18.92 9.30 -4.98
CA ILE A 207 -18.83 10.70 -5.43
C ILE A 207 -20.04 11.48 -4.90
N ASP A 208 -19.78 12.36 -3.93
CA ASP A 208 -20.76 13.32 -3.43
C ASP A 208 -20.81 14.54 -4.37
N PRO A 209 -21.99 15.14 -4.61
CA PRO A 209 -22.10 16.35 -5.43
C PRO A 209 -21.18 17.51 -4.99
N ARG A 210 -20.85 17.61 -3.70
CA ARG A 210 -19.95 18.63 -3.14
C ARG A 210 -18.50 18.36 -3.52
N GLU A 211 -18.07 17.11 -3.49
CA GLU A 211 -16.74 16.72 -3.97
C GLU A 211 -16.61 16.92 -5.49
N GLU A 212 -17.65 16.55 -6.24
CA GLU A 212 -17.72 16.79 -7.69
C GLU A 212 -17.58 18.29 -8.01
N HIS A 213 -18.23 19.16 -7.23
CA HIS A 213 -18.08 20.62 -7.35
C HIS A 213 -16.63 21.06 -7.12
N VAL A 214 -15.92 20.48 -6.15
CA VAL A 214 -14.48 20.73 -5.92
C VAL A 214 -13.66 20.37 -7.14
N VAL A 215 -13.82 19.17 -7.69
CA VAL A 215 -13.04 18.71 -8.84
C VAL A 215 -13.31 19.58 -10.08
N ARG A 216 -14.58 19.94 -10.33
CA ARG A 216 -14.97 20.81 -11.46
C ARG A 216 -14.44 22.23 -11.31
N THR A 217 -14.47 22.78 -10.09
CA THR A 217 -13.90 24.11 -9.81
C THR A 217 -12.39 24.13 -10.03
N LEU A 218 -11.68 23.08 -9.60
CA LEU A 218 -10.26 22.92 -9.90
C LEU A 218 -10.00 22.84 -11.41
N ALA A 219 -10.78 22.05 -12.14
CA ALA A 219 -10.63 21.91 -13.59
C ALA A 219 -10.76 23.26 -14.31
N ASN A 220 -11.73 24.08 -13.89
CA ASN A 220 -11.90 25.44 -14.41
C ASN A 220 -10.68 26.33 -14.10
N LYS A 221 -10.14 26.28 -12.88
CA LYS A 221 -8.93 27.04 -12.50
C LYS A 221 -7.69 26.60 -13.30
N LEU A 222 -7.63 25.33 -13.71
CA LEU A 222 -6.57 24.77 -14.54
C LEU A 222 -6.82 24.95 -16.05
N ALA A 223 -7.94 25.58 -16.45
CA ALA A 223 -8.39 25.64 -17.83
C ALA A 223 -8.43 24.27 -18.53
N PHE A 224 -8.79 23.22 -17.78
CA PHE A 224 -8.79 21.84 -18.27
C PHE A 224 -10.06 21.53 -19.09
N PRO A 225 -9.97 20.84 -20.24
CA PRO A 225 -11.12 20.57 -21.08
C PRO A 225 -12.20 19.72 -20.40
N ALA A 226 -13.46 20.16 -20.47
CA ALA A 226 -14.59 19.46 -19.82
C ALA A 226 -14.79 18.02 -20.33
N MET A 227 -14.59 17.77 -21.63
CA MET A 227 -14.69 16.41 -22.18
C MET A 227 -13.62 15.48 -21.61
N GLU A 228 -12.38 15.96 -21.48
CA GLU A 228 -11.31 15.17 -20.87
C GLU A 228 -11.56 14.93 -19.37
N LEU A 229 -12.20 15.89 -18.69
CA LEU A 229 -12.57 15.73 -17.29
C LEU A 229 -13.54 14.57 -17.06
N GLU A 230 -14.53 14.38 -17.94
CA GLU A 230 -15.48 13.26 -17.84
C GLU A 230 -14.82 11.90 -18.12
N VAL A 231 -13.79 11.88 -18.98
CA VAL A 231 -12.96 10.68 -19.17
C VAL A 231 -12.24 10.33 -17.86
N LEU A 232 -11.63 11.31 -17.20
CA LEU A 232 -10.95 11.08 -15.91
C LEU A 232 -11.92 10.61 -14.81
N ARG A 233 -13.14 11.15 -14.77
CA ARG A 233 -14.19 10.69 -13.85
C ARG A 233 -14.52 9.21 -14.09
N SER A 234 -14.74 8.84 -15.35
CA SER A 234 -15.07 7.47 -15.74
C SER A 234 -13.94 6.49 -15.43
N GLU A 235 -12.69 6.88 -15.70
CA GLU A 235 -11.49 6.11 -15.33
C GLU A 235 -11.41 5.86 -13.82
N ALA A 236 -11.69 6.87 -12.99
CA ALA A 236 -11.65 6.74 -11.53
C ALA A 236 -12.68 5.73 -11.02
N ILE A 237 -13.92 5.80 -11.51
CA ILE A 237 -15.00 4.86 -11.16
C ILE A 237 -14.62 3.43 -11.56
N GLN A 238 -14.17 3.25 -12.81
CA GLN A 238 -13.75 1.93 -13.30
C GLN A 238 -12.61 1.35 -12.46
N ARG A 239 -11.63 2.17 -12.07
CA ARG A 239 -10.51 1.76 -11.22
C ARG A 239 -10.98 1.28 -9.85
N VAL A 240 -11.92 1.98 -9.22
CA VAL A 240 -12.53 1.59 -7.94
C VAL A 240 -13.24 0.23 -8.06
N ASP A 241 -14.00 0.00 -9.13
CA ASP A 241 -14.74 -1.26 -9.32
C ASP A 241 -13.84 -2.45 -9.65
N MET A 242 -12.80 -2.25 -10.48
CA MET A 242 -11.79 -3.30 -10.71
C MET A 242 -11.11 -3.68 -9.38
N ARG A 243 -10.79 -2.68 -8.55
CA ARG A 243 -10.12 -2.91 -7.27
C ARG A 243 -11.01 -3.63 -6.26
N ARG A 244 -12.34 -3.37 -6.25
CA ARG A 244 -13.30 -4.13 -5.44
C ARG A 244 -13.18 -5.63 -5.67
N THR A 245 -13.22 -6.06 -6.93
CA THR A 245 -13.21 -7.49 -7.28
C THR A 245 -11.90 -8.14 -6.84
N ALA A 246 -10.77 -7.48 -7.09
CA ALA A 246 -9.47 -7.97 -6.64
C ALA A 246 -9.37 -8.03 -5.10
N GLY A 247 -9.88 -7.02 -4.39
CA GLY A 247 -9.86 -6.99 -2.93
C GLY A 247 -10.71 -8.09 -2.29
N LEU A 248 -11.89 -8.37 -2.83
CA LEU A 248 -12.73 -9.48 -2.36
C LEU A 248 -12.02 -10.83 -2.56
N ALA A 249 -11.41 -11.02 -3.73
CA ALA A 249 -10.62 -12.21 -4.02
C ALA A 249 -9.42 -12.37 -3.07
N THR A 250 -8.70 -11.29 -2.77
CA THR A 250 -7.58 -11.29 -1.80
C THR A 250 -8.05 -11.69 -0.40
N VAL A 251 -9.14 -11.10 0.09
CA VAL A 251 -9.69 -11.42 1.42
C VAL A 251 -10.08 -12.90 1.49
N ASP A 252 -10.85 -13.39 0.51
CA ASP A 252 -11.27 -14.80 0.48
C ASP A 252 -10.09 -15.77 0.33
N ALA A 253 -9.08 -15.43 -0.48
CA ALA A 253 -7.87 -16.22 -0.66
C ALA A 253 -7.09 -16.38 0.64
N ILE A 254 -6.82 -15.27 1.35
CA ILE A 254 -6.11 -15.29 2.64
C ILE A 254 -6.89 -16.13 3.67
N ARG A 255 -8.21 -15.90 3.78
CA ARG A 255 -9.07 -16.65 4.70
C ARG A 255 -9.10 -18.15 4.41
N PHE A 256 -9.10 -18.53 3.13
CA PHE A 256 -9.09 -19.93 2.73
C PHE A 256 -7.75 -20.60 3.06
N VAL A 257 -6.64 -19.97 2.68
CA VAL A 257 -5.28 -20.48 2.91
C VAL A 257 -5.01 -20.62 4.41
N LEU A 258 -5.38 -19.61 5.20
CA LEU A 258 -5.20 -19.55 6.65
C LEU A 258 -6.42 -20.02 7.44
N SER A 259 -7.25 -20.90 6.88
CA SER A 259 -8.49 -21.38 7.52
C SER A 259 -8.30 -22.06 8.88
N ASP A 260 -7.10 -22.57 9.19
CA ASP A 260 -6.73 -23.12 10.51
C ASP A 260 -6.26 -22.06 11.53
N ARG A 261 -6.15 -20.79 11.12
CA ARG A 261 -5.77 -19.63 11.95
C ARG A 261 -6.91 -18.62 12.08
N MET A 262 -8.13 -19.14 12.07
CA MET A 262 -9.39 -18.40 12.19
C MET A 262 -10.16 -18.96 13.41
N PRO A 263 -10.16 -18.28 14.58
CA PRO A 263 -9.60 -16.95 14.85
C PRO A 263 -8.07 -16.93 15.00
N GLY A 264 -7.46 -15.75 14.93
CA GLY A 264 -6.01 -15.54 15.05
C GLY A 264 -5.46 -14.63 13.95
N HIS A 265 -4.20 -14.84 13.57
CA HIS A 265 -3.53 -14.05 12.53
C HIS A 265 -4.24 -14.10 11.17
N GLY A 266 -4.97 -15.17 10.86
CA GLY A 266 -5.76 -15.24 9.63
C GLY A 266 -6.83 -14.14 9.55
N VAL A 267 -7.43 -13.75 10.68
CA VAL A 267 -8.47 -12.71 10.76
C VAL A 267 -7.85 -11.35 10.50
N SER A 268 -6.79 -11.01 11.25
CA SER A 268 -6.13 -9.70 11.15
C SER A 268 -5.48 -9.47 9.79
N LEU A 269 -4.77 -10.48 9.24
CA LEU A 269 -4.16 -10.39 7.92
C LEU A 269 -5.21 -10.23 6.82
N ALA A 270 -6.33 -10.97 6.88
CA ALA A 270 -7.41 -10.83 5.91
C ALA A 270 -8.09 -9.44 6.00
N ALA A 271 -8.38 -8.98 7.22
CA ALA A 271 -9.01 -7.67 7.43
C ALA A 271 -8.12 -6.52 6.95
N ASN A 272 -6.83 -6.54 7.30
CA ASN A 272 -5.87 -5.51 6.91
C ASN A 272 -5.57 -5.54 5.40
N ALA A 273 -5.50 -6.73 4.79
CA ALA A 273 -5.44 -6.84 3.33
C ALA A 273 -6.67 -6.23 2.65
N GLY A 274 -7.86 -6.45 3.24
CA GLY A 274 -9.09 -5.81 2.81
C GLY A 274 -9.02 -4.28 2.94
N ALA A 275 -8.47 -3.75 4.03
CA ALA A 275 -8.27 -2.31 4.19
C ALA A 275 -7.33 -1.70 3.13
N LEU A 276 -6.34 -2.45 2.64
CA LEU A 276 -5.45 -2.01 1.56
C LEU A 276 -6.10 -2.09 0.17
N MET A 277 -6.86 -3.16 -0.09
CA MET A 277 -7.33 -3.49 -1.43
C MET A 277 -8.75 -3.01 -1.71
N LEU A 278 -9.66 -3.10 -0.76
CA LEU A 278 -11.06 -2.75 -0.98
C LEU A 278 -11.26 -1.22 -0.93
N PRO A 279 -12.01 -0.66 -1.89
CA PRO A 279 -12.57 0.68 -1.73
C PRO A 279 -13.47 0.75 -0.51
N ARG A 280 -13.50 1.91 0.16
CA ARG A 280 -14.14 2.09 1.46
C ARG A 280 -15.60 1.66 1.48
N ARG A 281 -16.38 2.02 0.45
CA ARG A 281 -17.81 1.65 0.32
C ARG A 281 -18.12 0.15 0.37
N TYR A 282 -17.12 -0.69 0.09
CA TYR A 282 -17.30 -2.14 0.02
C TYR A 282 -16.69 -2.87 1.22
N ARG A 283 -16.04 -2.15 2.15
CA ARG A 283 -15.32 -2.78 3.26
C ARG A 283 -16.25 -3.34 4.30
N ASP A 284 -17.28 -2.62 4.72
CA ASP A 284 -18.14 -3.07 5.82
C ASP A 284 -18.78 -4.42 5.52
N GLU A 285 -19.36 -4.59 4.33
CA GLU A 285 -19.95 -5.86 3.89
C GLU A 285 -18.90 -6.97 3.79
N ALA A 286 -17.75 -6.69 3.15
CA ALA A 286 -16.71 -7.67 2.93
C ALA A 286 -16.01 -8.12 4.22
N LEU A 287 -15.74 -7.18 5.12
CA LEU A 287 -15.03 -7.41 6.38
C LEU A 287 -15.93 -7.96 7.47
N ALA A 288 -17.25 -7.70 7.43
CA ALA A 288 -18.20 -8.37 8.31
C ALA A 288 -18.11 -9.90 8.17
N GLN A 289 -17.90 -10.42 6.97
CA GLN A 289 -17.74 -11.86 6.73
C GLN A 289 -16.49 -12.42 7.41
N VAL A 290 -15.41 -11.63 7.52
CA VAL A 290 -14.18 -11.99 8.23
C VAL A 290 -14.47 -12.10 9.72
N GLY A 291 -15.14 -11.10 10.30
CA GLY A 291 -15.49 -11.05 11.72
C GLY A 291 -16.41 -12.17 12.16
N HIS A 292 -17.37 -12.58 11.32
CA HIS A 292 -18.29 -13.69 11.62
C HIS A 292 -17.66 -15.08 11.47
N GLY A 293 -16.44 -15.20 10.95
CA GLY A 293 -15.78 -16.49 10.76
C GLY A 293 -16.44 -17.39 9.71
N ALA A 294 -17.17 -16.80 8.75
CA ALA A 294 -17.84 -17.57 7.70
C ALA A 294 -16.80 -18.41 6.91
N LYS A 295 -17.18 -19.63 6.53
CA LYS A 295 -16.31 -20.50 5.73
C LYS A 295 -16.25 -19.99 4.29
N VAL A 296 -15.04 -19.86 3.76
CA VAL A 296 -14.84 -19.53 2.34
C VAL A 296 -15.10 -20.78 1.48
N LEU A 297 -15.92 -20.61 0.45
CA LEU A 297 -16.17 -21.61 -0.58
C LEU A 297 -15.54 -21.16 -1.90
N LEU A 298 -14.68 -22.01 -2.46
CA LEU A 298 -14.10 -21.81 -3.79
C LEU A 298 -15.14 -22.25 -4.84
N ALA A 299 -15.60 -21.29 -5.63
CA ALA A 299 -16.71 -21.46 -6.57
C ALA A 299 -16.52 -20.62 -7.84
N LYS A 300 -15.27 -20.33 -8.21
CA LYS A 300 -14.87 -19.54 -9.38
C LYS A 300 -15.53 -18.16 -9.45
N ARG A 301 -15.78 -17.55 -8.28
CA ARG A 301 -16.47 -16.25 -8.15
C ARG A 301 -15.71 -15.10 -8.81
N TYR A 302 -14.40 -15.24 -8.95
CA TYR A 302 -13.49 -14.17 -9.40
C TYR A 302 -12.80 -14.51 -10.73
N ALA A 303 -13.42 -15.36 -11.56
CA ALA A 303 -12.85 -15.79 -12.85
C ALA A 303 -12.68 -14.66 -13.88
N ALA A 304 -13.30 -13.50 -13.67
CA ALA A 304 -13.19 -12.33 -14.53
C ALA A 304 -11.96 -11.45 -14.24
N LEU A 305 -11.17 -11.76 -13.21
CA LEU A 305 -9.93 -11.05 -12.93
C LEU A 305 -8.91 -11.26 -14.04
N GLY A 306 -8.20 -10.19 -14.41
CA GLY A 306 -7.06 -10.28 -15.30
C GLY A 306 -5.88 -11.02 -14.65
N THR A 307 -4.94 -11.44 -15.49
CA THR A 307 -3.77 -12.21 -15.06
C THR A 307 -2.95 -11.49 -14.00
N ASP A 308 -2.78 -10.17 -14.11
CA ASP A 308 -1.99 -9.38 -13.16
C ASP A 308 -2.70 -9.24 -11.80
N GLU A 309 -4.02 -9.08 -11.79
CA GLU A 309 -4.82 -9.08 -10.56
C GLU A 309 -4.79 -10.45 -9.89
N ARG A 310 -4.93 -11.54 -10.65
CA ARG A 310 -4.82 -12.91 -10.11
C ARG A 310 -3.45 -13.16 -9.49
N ASN A 311 -2.37 -12.76 -10.16
CA ASN A 311 -1.02 -12.89 -9.62
C ASN A 311 -0.83 -12.08 -8.34
N THR A 312 -1.42 -10.90 -8.26
CA THR A 312 -1.44 -10.04 -7.06
C THR A 312 -2.18 -10.72 -5.90
N VAL A 313 -3.39 -11.23 -6.14
CA VAL A 313 -4.20 -11.96 -5.15
C VAL A 313 -3.43 -13.17 -4.60
N LEU A 314 -2.85 -13.98 -5.49
CA LEU A 314 -2.08 -15.16 -5.12
C LEU A 314 -0.80 -14.79 -4.36
N GLY A 315 -0.08 -13.76 -4.81
CA GLY A 315 1.11 -13.26 -4.14
C GLY A 315 0.81 -12.79 -2.71
N MET A 316 -0.28 -12.04 -2.51
CA MET A 316 -0.69 -11.57 -1.17
C MET A 316 -1.12 -12.74 -0.28
N ALA A 317 -1.87 -13.71 -0.83
CA ALA A 317 -2.28 -14.90 -0.09
C ALA A 317 -1.07 -15.75 0.34
N TRP A 318 -0.04 -15.84 -0.51
CA TRP A 318 1.19 -16.54 -0.16
C TRP A 318 2.04 -15.78 0.84
N ALA A 319 2.20 -14.46 0.70
CA ALA A 319 2.88 -13.63 1.68
C ALA A 319 2.24 -13.79 3.07
N ALA A 320 0.90 -13.73 3.15
CA ALA A 320 0.16 -14.00 4.38
C ALA A 320 0.40 -15.42 4.93
N ALA A 321 0.55 -16.43 4.06
CA ALA A 321 0.86 -17.80 4.46
C ALA A 321 2.24 -17.95 5.12
N LEU A 322 3.20 -17.12 4.74
CA LEU A 322 4.57 -17.12 5.25
C LEU A 322 4.74 -16.29 6.54
N TYR A 323 3.74 -15.51 6.96
CA TYR A 323 3.83 -14.54 8.04
C TYR A 323 4.37 -15.08 9.38
N GLU A 324 4.02 -16.32 9.75
CA GLU A 324 4.44 -16.95 11.02
C GLU A 324 5.73 -17.79 10.90
N ASP A 325 6.49 -17.70 9.80
CA ASP A 325 7.61 -18.60 9.50
C ASP A 325 7.20 -20.09 9.61
N PRO A 326 6.34 -20.58 8.70
CA PRO A 326 5.77 -21.91 8.83
C PRO A 326 6.84 -23.00 8.69
N SER A 327 6.78 -24.00 9.57
CA SER A 327 7.55 -25.24 9.42
C SER A 327 7.32 -25.89 8.05
N ILE A 328 8.25 -26.73 7.60
CA ILE A 328 8.18 -27.43 6.30
C ILE A 328 6.84 -28.15 6.11
N ALA A 329 6.37 -28.87 7.14
CA ALA A 329 5.10 -29.59 7.10
C ALA A 329 3.90 -28.64 6.96
N ARG A 330 3.88 -27.53 7.71
CA ARG A 330 2.83 -26.51 7.62
C ARG A 330 2.85 -25.82 6.25
N LYS A 331 4.03 -25.49 5.74
CA LYS A 331 4.22 -24.89 4.42
C LYS A 331 3.67 -25.77 3.29
N ALA A 332 3.85 -27.09 3.38
CA ALA A 332 3.27 -28.03 2.40
C ALA A 332 1.72 -28.00 2.41
N LEU A 333 1.10 -27.94 3.58
CA LEU A 333 -0.35 -27.79 3.72
C LEU A 333 -0.85 -26.46 3.13
N LEU A 334 -0.17 -25.36 3.47
CA LEU A 334 -0.51 -24.02 2.98
C LEU A 334 -0.36 -23.95 1.46
N ARG A 335 0.68 -24.57 0.89
CA ARG A 335 0.87 -24.67 -0.56
C ARG A 335 -0.30 -25.37 -1.24
N ALA A 336 -0.73 -26.52 -0.71
CA ALA A 336 -1.87 -27.25 -1.28
C ALA A 336 -3.17 -26.41 -1.25
N ARG A 337 -3.40 -25.61 -0.20
CA ARG A 337 -4.54 -24.69 -0.15
C ARG A 337 -4.40 -23.54 -1.12
N HIS A 338 -3.22 -22.95 -1.22
CA HIS A 338 -2.92 -21.90 -2.18
C HIS A 338 -3.11 -22.38 -3.63
N ASP A 339 -2.68 -23.60 -3.97
CA ASP A 339 -2.89 -24.20 -5.29
C ASP A 339 -4.38 -24.38 -5.62
N ARG A 340 -5.22 -24.70 -4.63
CA ARG A 340 -6.69 -24.72 -4.83
C ARG A 340 -7.26 -23.34 -5.13
N VAL A 341 -6.78 -22.30 -4.45
CA VAL A 341 -7.18 -20.91 -4.75
C VAL A 341 -6.75 -20.55 -6.17
N ALA A 342 -5.53 -20.86 -6.56
CA ALA A 342 -5.03 -20.60 -7.92
C ALA A 342 -5.88 -21.30 -8.99
N GLN A 343 -6.23 -22.57 -8.78
CA GLN A 343 -7.13 -23.32 -9.66
C GLN A 343 -8.54 -22.69 -9.74
N ASP A 344 -9.06 -22.16 -8.62
CA ASP A 344 -10.35 -21.47 -8.59
C ASP A 344 -10.34 -20.16 -9.40
N LEU A 345 -9.21 -19.44 -9.36
CA LEU A 345 -8.98 -18.23 -10.16
C LEU A 345 -8.61 -18.54 -11.63
N GLY A 346 -8.29 -19.78 -11.96
CA GLY A 346 -7.86 -20.20 -13.29
C GLY A 346 -6.41 -19.85 -13.61
N GLU A 347 -5.51 -19.95 -12.63
CA GLU A 347 -4.10 -19.58 -12.73
C GLU A 347 -3.19 -20.66 -12.10
N ASP A 348 -1.88 -20.63 -12.40
CA ASP A 348 -0.88 -21.42 -11.68
C ASP A 348 -0.28 -20.62 -10.52
N GLY A 349 -0.44 -21.14 -9.30
CA GLY A 349 0.07 -20.50 -8.09
C GLY A 349 1.59 -20.52 -7.97
N ALA A 350 2.31 -21.34 -8.75
CA ALA A 350 3.76 -21.49 -8.63
C ALA A 350 4.52 -20.18 -8.89
N LYS A 351 4.11 -19.41 -9.90
CA LYS A 351 4.76 -18.14 -10.28
C LYS A 351 4.72 -17.14 -9.14
N SER A 352 3.54 -16.89 -8.56
CA SER A 352 3.39 -15.96 -7.43
C SER A 352 4.17 -16.45 -6.21
N ARG A 353 4.15 -17.75 -5.89
CA ARG A 353 4.92 -18.27 -4.75
C ARG A 353 6.40 -18.07 -4.91
N HIS A 354 6.95 -18.46 -6.06
CA HIS A 354 8.39 -18.40 -6.31
C HIS A 354 8.93 -16.99 -6.16
N ALA A 355 8.25 -16.00 -6.75
CA ALA A 355 8.66 -14.61 -6.65
C ALA A 355 8.69 -14.07 -5.21
N ILE A 356 7.74 -14.47 -4.36
CA ILE A 356 7.70 -14.06 -2.95
C ILE A 356 8.78 -14.77 -2.14
N GLU A 357 8.96 -16.08 -2.35
CA GLU A 357 9.97 -16.86 -1.64
C GLU A 357 11.40 -16.42 -2.01
N GLU A 358 11.64 -16.16 -3.29
CA GLU A 358 12.91 -15.67 -3.81
C GLU A 358 13.25 -14.31 -3.18
N TRP A 359 12.33 -13.35 -3.25
CA TRP A 359 12.52 -12.04 -2.63
C TRP A 359 12.77 -12.12 -1.12
N MET A 360 11.99 -12.93 -0.39
CA MET A 360 12.21 -13.12 1.05
C MET A 360 13.60 -13.73 1.31
N ALA A 361 14.02 -14.73 0.54
CA ALA A 361 15.33 -15.35 0.68
C ALA A 361 16.47 -14.36 0.40
N GLU A 362 16.33 -13.51 -0.62
CA GLU A 362 17.30 -12.47 -0.96
C GLU A 362 17.48 -11.43 0.16
N VAL A 363 16.41 -11.11 0.90
CA VAL A 363 16.49 -10.19 2.04
C VAL A 363 17.00 -10.89 3.31
N LEU A 364 16.55 -12.12 3.56
CA LEU A 364 16.90 -12.88 4.78
C LEU A 364 18.35 -13.38 4.77
N ALA A 365 18.88 -13.81 3.62
CA ALA A 365 20.21 -14.41 3.56
C ALA A 365 21.34 -13.44 3.99
N PRO A 366 21.40 -12.18 3.51
CA PRO A 366 22.36 -11.19 4.01
C PRO A 366 22.14 -10.83 5.48
N ALA A 367 20.88 -10.79 5.93
CA ALA A 367 20.51 -10.52 7.32
C ALA A 367 21.03 -11.60 8.28
N ALA A 368 21.05 -12.87 7.85
CA ALA A 368 21.51 -14.00 8.65
C ALA A 368 23.05 -14.02 8.83
N PHE A 369 23.81 -13.54 7.86
CA PHE A 369 25.28 -13.60 7.85
C PHE A 369 25.97 -12.98 9.09
N PRO A 370 25.68 -11.73 9.51
CA PRO A 370 26.33 -11.13 10.67
C PRO A 370 25.94 -11.77 12.01
N MET A 371 24.87 -12.58 12.06
CA MET A 371 24.45 -13.26 13.30
C MET A 371 25.29 -14.50 13.63
N GLY A 372 26.12 -14.99 12.72
CA GLY A 372 27.04 -16.12 12.94
C GLY A 372 28.40 -15.76 13.54
N GLY A 373 28.70 -14.47 13.76
CA GLY A 373 30.05 -14.00 14.13
C GLY A 373 30.27 -13.62 15.59
N ALA A 374 29.29 -13.82 16.46
CA ALA A 374 29.42 -13.57 17.89
C ALA A 374 29.07 -14.84 18.66
N ASP A 375 30.11 -15.62 18.95
CA ASP A 375 30.18 -16.62 20.02
C ASP A 375 31.23 -16.17 21.03
#